data_AF-A0A843GX83-F1
#
_entry.id   AF-A0A843GX83-F1
#
_cell.length_a   1.000
_cell.length_b   1.000
_cell.length_c   1.000
_cell.angle_alpha   90.00
_cell.angle_beta   90.00
_cell.angle_gamma   90.00
#
_symmetry.space_group_name_H-M   'P 1'
#
loop_
_entity.id
_entity.type
_entity.pdbx_description
1 polymer ?
#
loop_
_entity_poly.entity_id
_entity_poly.type
_entity_poly.pdbx_seq_one_letter_code
_entity_poly.pdbx_strand_id
1 'polypeptide(L)'
;MFTKVDVAKAVKNYFEERAIQDLMCYGASRDEGLNDISEPYAEILENLGFEVQGHFAEDGFGDGKYVVYLDVPAITKDRIEIPVKAWDGIEEVTDDIFEILKDYNTSIEDEKLHYSLEMSFILNDEYYPDSDIQLGTFNNFNDAYKVACNIAVQDASLYECYIYALNEQSEIVNTYRVF
;
A
#
# COMPACT_ATOMS: atom_id res chain seq x y z
N MET A 1 -2.56 12.54 3.76
CA MET A 1 -3.92 12.09 3.43
C MET A 1 -4.17 12.41 1.96
N PHE A 2 -4.42 11.40 1.14
CA PHE A 2 -4.78 11.61 -0.27
C PHE A 2 -6.18 12.20 -0.36
N THR A 3 -6.37 13.18 -1.23
CA THR A 3 -7.72 13.63 -1.55
C THR A 3 -8.32 12.72 -2.62
N LYS A 4 -9.65 12.62 -2.68
CA LYS A 4 -10.33 11.90 -3.76
C LYS A 4 -9.95 12.44 -5.15
N VAL A 5 -9.56 13.71 -5.24
CA VAL A 5 -9.07 14.34 -6.48
C VAL A 5 -7.71 13.78 -6.89
N ASP A 6 -6.80 13.56 -5.94
CA ASP A 6 -5.48 12.98 -6.23
C ASP A 6 -5.60 11.52 -6.69
N VAL A 7 -6.47 10.74 -6.02
CA VAL A 7 -6.78 9.36 -6.41
C VAL A 7 -7.40 9.30 -7.80
N ALA A 8 -8.43 10.12 -8.06
CA ALA A 8 -9.10 10.18 -9.36
C ALA A 8 -8.13 10.49 -10.50
N LYS A 9 -7.13 11.35 -10.25
CA LYS A 9 -6.09 11.66 -11.23
C LYS A 9 -5.19 10.46 -11.50
N ALA A 10 -4.76 9.74 -10.46
CA ALA A 10 -3.92 8.54 -10.62
C ALA A 10 -4.66 7.44 -11.39
N VAL A 11 -5.90 7.15 -11.03
CA VAL A 11 -6.74 6.16 -11.74
C VAL A 11 -6.95 6.57 -13.20
N LYS A 12 -7.31 7.83 -13.44
CA LYS A 12 -7.52 8.33 -14.80
C LYS A 12 -6.25 8.18 -15.65
N ASN A 13 -5.09 8.59 -15.12
CA ASN A 13 -3.82 8.45 -15.84
C ASN A 13 -3.53 6.98 -16.17
N TYR A 14 -3.73 6.07 -15.21
CA TYR A 14 -3.54 4.64 -15.42
C TYR A 14 -4.39 4.10 -16.59
N PHE A 15 -5.68 4.46 -16.61
CA PHE A 15 -6.62 4.04 -17.66
C PHE A 15 -6.26 4.63 -19.02
N GLU A 16 -5.89 5.92 -19.07
CA GLU A 16 -5.49 6.60 -20.31
C GLU A 16 -4.18 6.06 -20.89
N GLU A 17 -3.18 5.80 -20.05
CA GLU A 17 -1.87 5.26 -20.47
C GLU A 17 -1.97 3.85 -21.05
N ARG A 18 -2.90 3.04 -20.54
CA ARG A 18 -3.14 1.65 -21.00
C ARG A 18 -4.25 1.55 -22.04
N ALA A 19 -4.89 2.67 -22.40
CA ALA A 19 -5.99 2.74 -23.36
C ALA A 19 -7.14 1.75 -23.03
N ILE A 20 -7.43 1.59 -21.75
CA ILE A 20 -8.52 0.74 -21.24
C ILE A 20 -9.74 1.60 -20.90
N GLN A 21 -10.93 1.03 -21.05
CA GLN A 21 -12.19 1.71 -20.72
C GLN A 21 -12.73 1.25 -19.35
N ASP A 22 -12.60 -0.05 -19.08
CA ASP A 22 -13.10 -0.75 -17.90
C ASP A 22 -12.24 -2.00 -17.66
N LEU A 23 -12.50 -2.69 -16.54
CA LEU A 23 -11.78 -3.90 -16.16
C LEU A 23 -12.02 -5.09 -17.12
N MET A 24 -12.98 -5.03 -18.06
CA MET A 24 -13.22 -6.11 -19.03
C MET A 24 -12.04 -6.21 -20.00
N CYS A 25 -11.28 -5.13 -20.14
CA CYS A 25 -10.05 -5.11 -20.92
C CYS A 25 -9.00 -6.09 -20.38
N TYR A 26 -9.06 -6.44 -19.08
CA TYR A 26 -8.22 -7.45 -18.44
C TYR A 26 -8.89 -8.83 -18.38
N GLY A 27 -10.23 -8.87 -18.21
CA GLY A 27 -11.00 -10.12 -18.11
C GLY A 27 -11.38 -10.82 -19.42
N ALA A 28 -11.02 -10.28 -20.60
CA ALA A 28 -11.46 -10.81 -21.90
C ALA A 28 -10.62 -11.99 -22.44
N SER A 29 -9.47 -12.27 -21.84
CA SER A 29 -8.62 -13.41 -22.21
C SER A 29 -9.08 -14.66 -21.47
N ARG A 30 -9.66 -15.61 -22.22
CA ARG A 30 -10.13 -16.93 -21.76
C ARG A 30 -9.21 -17.55 -20.69
N ASP A 31 -9.79 -17.95 -19.56
CA ASP A 31 -9.20 -18.67 -18.42
C ASP A 31 -7.99 -18.04 -17.69
N GLU A 32 -7.26 -17.09 -18.30
CA GLU A 32 -6.06 -16.46 -17.71
C GLU A 32 -6.32 -15.03 -17.18
N GLY A 33 -7.30 -14.29 -17.71
CA GLY A 33 -7.54 -12.88 -17.39
C GLY A 33 -8.18 -12.59 -16.02
N LEU A 34 -8.43 -13.61 -15.19
CA LEU A 34 -8.98 -13.42 -13.85
C LEU A 34 -7.98 -12.69 -12.96
N ASN A 35 -6.74 -13.17 -12.92
CA ASN A 35 -5.71 -12.57 -12.06
C ASN A 35 -5.37 -11.14 -12.50
N ASP A 36 -5.43 -10.87 -13.80
CA ASP A 36 -5.11 -9.58 -14.39
C ASP A 36 -6.05 -8.46 -13.90
N ILE A 37 -7.26 -8.79 -13.44
CA ILE A 37 -8.22 -7.81 -12.88
C ILE A 37 -7.73 -7.20 -11.56
N SER A 38 -6.82 -7.88 -10.85
CA SER A 38 -6.22 -7.35 -9.62
C SER A 38 -5.06 -6.37 -9.88
N GLU A 39 -4.44 -6.41 -11.07
CA GLU A 39 -3.28 -5.56 -11.42
C GLU A 39 -3.56 -4.06 -11.33
N PRO A 40 -4.70 -3.53 -11.84
CA PRO A 40 -4.98 -2.10 -11.74
C PRO A 40 -4.97 -1.59 -10.30
N TYR A 41 -5.50 -2.38 -9.36
CA TYR A 41 -5.54 -1.99 -7.96
C TYR A 41 -4.13 -1.94 -7.36
N ALA A 42 -3.33 -2.98 -7.59
CA ALA A 42 -1.96 -3.03 -7.09
C ALA A 42 -1.11 -1.88 -7.65
N GLU A 43 -1.05 -1.72 -8.97
CA GLU A 43 -0.19 -0.73 -9.60
C GLU A 43 -0.62 0.72 -9.28
N ILE A 44 -1.92 1.00 -9.21
CA ILE A 44 -2.38 2.36 -8.87
C ILE A 44 -2.04 2.68 -7.40
N LEU A 45 -2.23 1.74 -6.48
CA LEU A 45 -1.85 1.92 -5.07
C LEU A 45 -0.34 2.13 -4.92
N GLU A 46 0.49 1.33 -5.59
CA GLU A 46 1.95 1.48 -5.59
C GLU A 46 2.38 2.83 -6.17
N ASN A 47 1.75 3.30 -7.25
CA ASN A 47 2.00 4.62 -7.81
C ASN A 47 1.62 5.76 -6.86
N LEU A 48 0.69 5.50 -5.95
CA LEU A 48 0.31 6.40 -4.86
C LEU A 48 1.20 6.21 -3.61
N GLY A 49 2.22 5.35 -3.66
CA GLY A 49 3.13 5.09 -2.55
C GLY A 49 2.52 4.22 -1.44
N PHE A 50 1.53 3.40 -1.78
CA PHE A 50 0.97 2.37 -0.90
C PHE A 50 1.53 1.01 -1.32
N GLU A 51 2.20 0.32 -0.41
CA GLU A 51 2.82 -0.98 -0.69
C GLU A 51 1.77 -2.10 -0.77
N VAL A 52 1.82 -2.87 -1.86
CA VAL A 52 1.03 -4.09 -2.04
C VAL A 52 2.00 -5.27 -2.10
N GLN A 53 1.85 -6.24 -1.19
CA GLN A 53 2.78 -7.37 -1.06
C GLN A 53 2.40 -8.56 -1.94
N GLY A 54 1.13 -8.62 -2.33
CA GLY A 54 0.58 -9.64 -3.20
C GLY A 54 -0.82 -9.25 -3.64
N HIS A 55 -1.22 -9.73 -4.81
CA HIS A 55 -2.57 -9.52 -5.31
C HIS A 55 -3.03 -10.70 -6.15
N PHE A 56 -4.32 -11.02 -6.07
CA PHE A 56 -4.96 -12.02 -6.90
C PHE A 56 -6.46 -11.73 -6.99
N ALA A 57 -7.17 -12.42 -7.87
CA ALA A 57 -8.61 -12.35 -7.94
C ALA A 57 -9.24 -13.74 -7.96
N GLU A 58 -10.43 -13.84 -7.41
CA GLU A 58 -11.27 -15.03 -7.48
C GLU A 58 -12.56 -14.72 -8.25
N ASP A 59 -13.12 -15.73 -8.92
CA ASP A 59 -14.47 -15.62 -9.45
C ASP A 59 -15.43 -15.46 -8.27
N GLY A 60 -16.21 -14.38 -8.29
CA GLY A 60 -17.10 -14.05 -7.20
C GLY A 60 -18.40 -14.84 -7.30
N PHE A 61 -19.36 -14.28 -8.03
CA PHE A 61 -20.73 -14.82 -8.15
C PHE A 61 -21.12 -15.14 -9.60
N GLY A 62 -20.15 -15.22 -10.51
CA GLY A 62 -20.40 -15.34 -11.95
C GLY A 62 -20.90 -14.04 -12.61
N ASP A 63 -21.08 -14.07 -13.93
CA ASP A 63 -21.49 -12.94 -14.77
C ASP A 63 -20.56 -11.71 -14.70
N GLY A 64 -19.25 -11.94 -14.73
CA GLY A 64 -18.26 -10.85 -14.74
C GLY A 64 -18.15 -10.12 -13.40
N LYS A 65 -18.43 -10.80 -12.28
CA LYS A 65 -18.24 -10.30 -10.92
C LYS A 65 -17.11 -11.06 -10.25
N TYR A 66 -16.17 -10.34 -9.68
CA TYR A 66 -14.95 -10.89 -9.11
C TYR A 66 -14.73 -10.35 -7.70
N VAL A 67 -13.84 -10.99 -6.97
CA VAL A 67 -13.29 -10.46 -5.72
C VAL A 67 -11.80 -10.30 -5.91
N VAL A 68 -11.31 -9.07 -5.79
CA VAL A 68 -9.88 -8.77 -5.78
C VAL A 68 -9.39 -8.83 -4.34
N TYR A 69 -8.27 -9.50 -4.15
CA TYR A 69 -7.58 -9.61 -2.88
C TYR A 69 -6.24 -8.89 -2.97
N LEU A 70 -5.95 -8.03 -2.01
CA LEU A 70 -4.66 -7.37 -1.87
C LEU A 70 -4.06 -7.73 -0.52
N ASP A 71 -2.91 -8.37 -0.52
CA ASP A 71 -2.09 -8.56 0.67
C ASP A 71 -1.33 -7.25 0.94
N VAL A 72 -1.48 -6.71 2.15
CA VAL A 72 -0.93 -5.41 2.54
C VAL A 72 -0.14 -5.54 3.84
N PRO A 73 0.79 -4.61 4.13
CA PRO A 73 1.54 -4.67 5.38
C PRO A 73 0.60 -4.74 6.60
N ALA A 74 0.88 -5.66 7.52
CA ALA A 74 0.06 -6.06 8.67
C ALA A 74 -0.24 -4.95 9.71
N ILE A 75 0.06 -3.69 9.39
CA ILE A 75 -0.26 -2.51 10.21
C ILE A 75 -1.78 -2.34 10.37
N THR A 76 -2.57 -2.82 9.41
CA THR A 76 -4.02 -2.53 9.37
C THR A 76 -4.89 -3.78 9.20
N LYS A 77 -4.45 -4.70 8.35
CA LYS A 77 -5.08 -6.00 8.04
C LYS A 77 -4.09 -6.78 7.18
N ASP A 78 -4.10 -8.10 7.27
CA ASP A 78 -3.22 -8.93 6.43
C ASP A 78 -3.69 -8.97 4.97
N ARG A 79 -4.97 -8.65 4.72
CA ARG A 79 -5.59 -8.71 3.41
C ARG A 79 -6.79 -7.77 3.27
N ILE A 80 -6.95 -7.18 2.09
CA ILE A 80 -8.09 -6.37 1.66
C ILE A 80 -8.91 -7.17 0.65
N GLU A 81 -10.23 -7.19 0.80
CA GLU A 81 -11.16 -7.80 -0.15
C GLU A 81 -11.97 -6.72 -0.85
N ILE A 82 -12.02 -6.74 -2.17
CA ILE A 82 -12.67 -5.71 -3.00
C ILE A 82 -13.63 -6.42 -3.97
N PRO A 83 -14.95 -6.26 -3.81
CA PRO A 83 -15.90 -6.79 -4.77
C PRO A 83 -15.92 -5.91 -6.03
N VAL A 84 -15.55 -6.48 -7.18
CA VAL A 84 -15.44 -5.74 -8.44
C VAL A 84 -16.28 -6.37 -9.54
N LYS A 85 -16.55 -5.61 -10.59
CA LYS A 85 -17.21 -6.07 -11.82
C LYS A 85 -16.30 -5.79 -13.00
N ALA A 86 -16.43 -6.64 -14.01
CA ALA A 86 -15.68 -6.51 -15.24
C ALA A 86 -15.89 -5.13 -15.89
N TRP A 87 -17.10 -4.57 -15.85
CA TRP A 87 -17.39 -3.26 -16.44
C TRP A 87 -17.17 -2.07 -15.49
N ASP A 88 -16.52 -2.27 -14.34
CA ASP A 88 -16.15 -1.16 -13.47
C ASP A 88 -15.09 -0.30 -14.17
N GLY A 89 -15.31 1.01 -14.17
CA GLY A 89 -14.49 1.97 -14.88
C GLY A 89 -13.72 2.89 -13.93
N ILE A 90 -13.28 4.03 -14.46
CA ILE A 90 -12.49 5.02 -13.71
C ILE A 90 -13.20 5.45 -12.42
N GLU A 91 -14.52 5.65 -12.44
CA GLU A 91 -15.27 6.15 -11.28
C GLU A 91 -15.30 5.12 -10.16
N GLU A 92 -15.69 3.88 -10.46
CA GLU A 92 -15.76 2.79 -9.49
C GLU A 92 -14.38 2.47 -8.90
N VAL A 93 -13.35 2.32 -9.74
CA VAL A 93 -11.98 2.05 -9.28
C VAL A 93 -11.43 3.19 -8.43
N THR A 94 -11.79 4.45 -8.73
CA THR A 94 -11.43 5.61 -7.90
C THR A 94 -12.02 5.51 -6.51
N ASP A 95 -13.29 5.11 -6.42
CA ASP A 95 -13.99 5.04 -5.15
C ASP A 95 -13.41 3.94 -4.26
N ASP A 96 -13.16 2.76 -4.83
CA ASP A 96 -12.53 1.64 -4.13
C ASP A 96 -11.13 2.01 -3.61
N ILE A 97 -10.26 2.56 -4.45
CA ILE A 97 -8.90 2.94 -4.05
C ILE A 97 -8.92 4.04 -2.98
N PHE A 98 -9.85 4.99 -3.10
CA PHE A 98 -10.00 6.04 -2.11
C PHE A 98 -10.45 5.48 -0.75
N GLU A 99 -11.37 4.51 -0.73
CA GLU A 99 -11.79 3.83 0.51
C GLU A 99 -10.63 3.05 1.15
N ILE A 100 -9.85 2.31 0.37
CA ILE A 100 -8.67 1.58 0.86
C ILE A 100 -7.68 2.53 1.56
N LEU A 101 -7.34 3.64 0.91
CA LEU A 101 -6.40 4.62 1.46
C LEU A 101 -6.98 5.36 2.66
N LYS A 102 -8.29 5.61 2.68
CA LYS A 102 -8.96 6.26 3.81
C LYS A 102 -8.97 5.36 5.05
N ASP A 103 -9.32 4.09 4.87
CA ASP A 103 -9.34 3.09 5.95
C ASP A 103 -7.92 2.91 6.51
N TYR A 104 -6.92 2.79 5.65
CA TYR A 104 -5.52 2.70 6.06
C TYR A 104 -5.06 3.90 6.90
N ASN A 105 -5.37 5.13 6.46
CA ASN A 105 -5.03 6.33 7.22
C ASN A 105 -5.75 6.39 8.58
N THR A 106 -6.99 5.91 8.65
CA THR A 106 -7.78 5.90 9.89
C THR A 106 -7.22 4.89 10.89
N SER A 107 -6.93 3.67 10.46
CA SER A 107 -6.33 2.63 11.33
C SER A 107 -4.97 3.07 11.90
N ILE A 108 -4.14 3.74 11.09
CA ILE A 108 -2.89 4.30 11.57
C ILE A 108 -3.12 5.42 12.59
N GLU A 109 -4.10 6.31 12.35
CA GLU A 109 -4.41 7.41 13.29
C GLU A 109 -4.95 6.91 14.63
N ASP A 110 -5.71 5.83 14.65
CA ASP A 110 -6.18 5.19 15.88
C ASP A 110 -5.02 4.49 16.63
N GLU A 111 -4.06 3.88 15.93
CA GLU A 111 -2.84 3.32 16.56
C GLU A 111 -1.89 4.40 17.12
N LYS A 112 -1.82 5.59 16.50
CA LYS A 112 -1.02 6.73 16.99
C LYS A 112 -1.40 7.22 18.39
N LEU A 113 -2.62 6.94 18.86
CA LEU A 113 -3.09 7.42 20.16
C LEU A 113 -2.48 6.65 21.35
N HIS A 114 -1.76 5.55 21.13
CA HIS A 114 -1.23 4.71 22.21
C HIS A 114 0.29 4.43 22.19
N TYR A 115 1.02 4.84 21.14
CA TYR A 115 2.42 4.44 20.96
C TYR A 115 3.30 5.58 20.44
N SER A 116 4.56 5.61 20.88
CA SER A 116 5.62 6.43 20.25
C SER A 116 6.32 5.62 19.16
N LEU A 117 6.66 6.23 18.02
CA LEU A 117 7.32 5.53 16.93
C LEU A 117 8.81 5.86 16.88
N GLU A 118 9.66 4.85 16.73
CA GLU A 118 11.10 4.97 16.44
C GLU A 118 11.41 4.40 15.05
N MET A 119 12.51 4.84 14.45
CA MET A 119 12.92 4.40 13.11
C MET A 119 14.40 4.06 13.07
N SER A 120 14.75 3.00 12.35
CA SER A 120 16.13 2.55 12.16
C SER A 120 16.39 2.09 10.73
N PHE A 121 17.62 2.33 10.27
CA PHE A 121 18.12 1.95 8.95
C PHE A 121 19.22 0.91 9.10
N ILE A 122 19.09 -0.21 8.40
CA ILE A 122 20.05 -1.32 8.42
C ILE A 122 20.74 -1.40 7.06
N LEU A 123 22.08 -1.38 7.03
CA LEU A 123 22.86 -1.49 5.80
C LEU A 123 23.00 -2.95 5.34
N ASN A 124 22.62 -3.22 4.09
CA ASN A 124 22.78 -4.55 3.49
C ASN A 124 24.21 -4.75 2.94
N ASP A 125 24.84 -5.85 3.41
CA ASP A 125 25.95 -6.60 2.80
C ASP A 125 27.44 -6.18 2.92
N GLU A 126 27.87 -5.48 3.97
CA GLU A 126 29.20 -5.71 4.58
C GLU A 126 29.22 -5.14 6.01
N TYR A 127 29.40 -6.01 7.01
CA TYR A 127 29.19 -5.77 8.45
C TYR A 127 29.93 -4.51 8.97
N TYR A 128 29.22 -3.40 9.10
CA TYR A 128 29.59 -2.26 9.94
C TYR A 128 28.56 -2.15 11.08
N PRO A 129 28.88 -2.65 12.28
CA PRO A 129 27.89 -2.86 13.35
C PRO A 129 27.43 -1.57 14.09
N ASP A 130 27.73 -0.37 13.59
CA ASP A 130 27.60 0.86 14.39
C ASP A 130 26.85 2.03 13.70
N SER A 131 26.05 1.78 12.66
CA SER A 131 25.24 2.84 12.04
C SER A 131 23.74 2.61 12.19
N ASP A 132 23.29 2.33 13.41
CA ASP A 132 21.88 2.58 13.77
C ASP A 132 21.64 4.09 13.72
N ILE A 133 21.20 4.59 12.58
CA ILE A 133 20.78 5.98 12.45
C ILE A 133 19.41 6.08 13.12
N GLN A 134 19.39 6.42 14.41
CA GLN A 134 18.16 6.84 15.09
C GLN A 134 17.73 8.20 14.54
N LEU A 135 16.60 8.23 13.83
CA LEU A 135 16.09 9.44 13.16
C LEU A 135 15.10 10.23 14.02
N GLY A 136 14.87 9.79 15.25
CA GLY A 136 14.04 10.46 16.24
C GLY A 136 12.72 9.76 16.48
N THR A 137 11.93 10.35 17.37
CA THR A 137 10.59 9.88 17.72
C THR A 137 9.54 10.58 16.85
N PHE A 138 8.59 9.79 16.35
CA PHE A 138 7.48 10.30 15.56
C PHE A 138 6.17 10.11 16.31
N ASN A 139 5.33 11.14 16.27
CA ASN A 139 3.96 11.05 16.82
C ASN A 139 3.03 10.25 15.88
N ASN A 140 3.57 9.75 14.76
CA ASN A 140 2.81 9.54 13.54
C ASN A 140 3.57 8.69 12.51
N PHE A 141 3.01 7.53 12.11
CA PHE A 141 3.66 6.63 11.14
C PHE A 141 3.81 7.27 9.76
N ASN A 142 2.86 8.09 9.31
CA ASN A 142 2.94 8.73 8.00
C ASN A 142 4.10 9.75 7.94
N ASP A 143 4.40 10.44 9.06
CA ASP A 143 5.57 11.31 9.15
C ASP A 143 6.86 10.50 9.17
N ALA A 144 6.88 9.38 9.93
CA ALA A 144 7.99 8.44 9.91
C ALA A 144 8.21 7.88 8.49
N TYR A 145 7.19 7.31 7.87
CA TYR A 145 7.23 6.75 6.53
C TYR A 145 7.71 7.76 5.49
N LYS A 146 7.22 9.01 5.50
CA LYS A 146 7.72 10.05 4.58
C LYS A 146 9.20 10.35 4.78
N VAL A 147 9.68 10.38 6.02
CA VAL A 147 11.10 10.54 6.31
C VAL A 147 11.87 9.31 5.80
N ALA A 148 11.34 8.11 6.04
CA ALA A 148 11.93 6.86 5.58
C ALA A 148 12.09 6.84 4.05
N CYS A 149 11.03 7.14 3.31
CA CYS A 149 11.03 7.22 1.85
C CYS A 149 11.95 8.33 1.32
N ASN A 150 11.98 9.52 1.95
CA ASN A 150 12.87 10.59 1.52
C ASN A 150 14.35 10.23 1.67
N ILE A 151 14.69 9.43 2.69
CA ILE A 151 16.05 8.89 2.87
C ILE A 151 16.30 7.78 1.84
N ALA A 152 15.33 6.89 1.62
CA ALA A 152 15.39 5.83 0.62
C ALA A 152 15.66 6.36 -0.79
N VAL A 153 15.03 7.48 -1.18
CA VAL A 153 15.22 8.07 -2.52
C VAL A 153 16.69 8.45 -2.79
N GLN A 154 17.52 8.58 -1.75
CA GLN A 154 18.96 8.82 -1.93
C GLN A 154 19.79 7.53 -2.10
N ASP A 155 19.37 6.37 -1.60
CA ASP A 155 20.13 5.10 -1.68
C ASP A 155 19.32 3.81 -1.30
N ALA A 156 18.07 3.65 -1.78
CA ALA A 156 17.15 2.57 -1.37
C ALA A 156 17.68 1.14 -1.58
N SER A 157 18.65 0.94 -2.48
CA SER A 157 19.26 -0.38 -2.71
C SER A 157 20.24 -0.82 -1.60
N LEU A 158 20.62 0.09 -0.69
CA LEU A 158 21.63 -0.17 0.33
C LEU A 158 21.06 -0.32 1.75
N TYR A 159 19.80 0.06 1.97
CA TYR A 159 19.20 0.13 3.29
C TYR A 159 17.89 -0.65 3.39
N GLU A 160 17.72 -1.39 4.48
CA GLU A 160 16.43 -1.83 4.98
C GLU A 160 15.96 -0.84 6.04
N CYS A 161 14.70 -0.41 5.96
CA CYS A 161 14.15 0.55 6.91
C CYS A 161 13.06 -0.10 7.77
N TYR A 162 13.18 0.11 9.08
CA TYR A 162 12.21 -0.36 10.06
C TYR A 162 11.65 0.81 10.86
N ILE A 163 10.34 0.76 11.11
CA ILE A 163 9.64 1.65 12.05
C ILE A 163 9.11 0.78 13.19
N TYR A 164 9.44 1.13 14.43
CA TYR A 164 9.03 0.43 15.63
C TYR A 164 7.94 1.21 16.34
N ALA A 165 6.82 0.57 16.66
CA ALA A 165 5.86 1.11 17.62
C ALA A 165 6.27 0.71 19.03
N LEU A 166 6.36 1.69 19.92
CA LEU A 166 6.77 1.53 21.30
C LEU A 166 5.62 1.90 22.25
N ASN A 167 5.39 1.06 23.28
CA ASN A 167 4.46 1.38 24.37
C ASN A 167 4.99 2.49 25.30
N GLU A 168 4.18 2.88 26.28
CA GLU A 168 4.56 3.88 27.29
C GLU A 168 5.82 3.49 28.10
N GLN A 169 6.21 2.22 28.10
CA GLN A 169 7.41 1.69 28.74
C GLN A 169 8.62 1.60 27.79
N SER A 170 8.50 2.12 26.56
CA SER A 170 9.53 2.06 25.50
C SER A 170 9.86 0.63 25.04
N GLU A 171 8.91 -0.29 25.15
CA GLU A 171 9.03 -1.64 24.60
C GLU A 171 8.44 -1.72 23.20
N ILE A 172 9.13 -2.40 22.28
CA ILE A 172 8.66 -2.62 20.91
C ILE A 172 7.42 -3.53 20.97
N VAL A 173 6.28 -2.99 20.57
CA VAL A 173 5.01 -3.73 20.44
C VAL A 173 4.72 -4.11 19.00
N ASN A 174 5.27 -3.37 18.03
CA ASN A 174 5.13 -3.68 16.61
C ASN A 174 6.37 -3.23 15.83
N THR A 175 6.65 -3.91 14.72
CA THR A 175 7.77 -3.59 13.82
C THR A 175 7.27 -3.60 12.38
N TYR A 176 7.50 -2.49 11.69
CA TYR A 176 7.07 -2.28 10.33
C TYR A 176 8.30 -2.19 9.44
N ARG A 177 8.45 -3.14 8.52
CA ARG A 177 9.42 -3.01 7.44
C ARG A 177 8.85 -2.05 6.39
N VAL A 178 9.68 -1.14 5.90
CA VAL A 178 9.28 -0.10 4.94
C VAL A 178 9.77 -0.42 3.52
N PHE A 179 11.00 -0.91 3.38
CA PHE A 179 11.62 -1.47 2.17
C PHE A 179 12.82 -2.31 2.60
#